data_AF-A0A7Y3L623-F1
#
_entry.id   AF-A0A7Y3L623-F1
#
_cell.length_a   1.000
_cell.length_b   1.000
_cell.length_c   1.000
_cell.angle_alpha   90.00
_cell.angle_beta   90.00
_cell.angle_gamma   90.00
#
_symmetry.space_group_name_H-M   'P 1'
#
loop_
_entity.id
_entity.type
_entity.pdbx_description
1 polymer ?
#
loop_
_entity_poly.entity_id
_entity_poly.type
_entity_poly.pdbx_seq_one_letter_code
_entity_poly.pdbx_strand_id
1 'polypeptide(L)'
;MKNHRKAATVAALILAALAAACHGPQSRVKKGQVEPVINQDPNGSNYIESIGIGASDPTLPTDTQRKSLARDAAIVKAQFEMLSMIKGVKITGGVTVSRAMETDSTLESRIEEVIRGAEIVKTEFTSDNGCVVTLRIPKKRLEKMMGVKFE
;
A
#
# COMPACT_ATOMS: atom_id res chain seq x y z
N MET A 1 -18.17 50.30 10.01
CA MET A 1 -18.71 49.00 9.53
C MET A 1 -17.93 48.35 8.36
N LYS A 2 -16.66 48.71 8.09
CA LYS A 2 -15.85 48.14 6.96
C LYS A 2 -14.89 47.01 7.35
N ASN A 3 -14.65 46.76 8.65
CA ASN A 3 -13.61 45.83 9.11
C ASN A 3 -14.09 44.37 9.28
N HIS A 4 -15.39 44.13 9.46
CA HIS A 4 -15.92 42.77 9.63
C HIS A 4 -15.99 41.97 8.31
N ARG A 5 -16.11 42.65 7.16
CA ARG A 5 -16.15 41.98 5.85
C ARG A 5 -14.81 41.36 5.47
N LYS A 6 -13.68 42.04 5.77
CA LYS A 6 -12.32 41.53 5.48
C LYS A 6 -11.93 40.36 6.39
N ALA A 7 -12.32 40.40 7.67
CA ALA A 7 -12.06 39.30 8.60
C ALA A 7 -12.80 38.01 8.20
N ALA A 8 -14.04 38.13 7.71
CA ALA A 8 -14.81 37.00 7.21
C ALA A 8 -14.21 36.36 5.94
N THR A 9 -13.62 37.16 5.04
CA THR A 9 -12.99 36.64 3.81
C THR A 9 -11.67 35.91 4.07
N VAL A 10 -10.88 36.40 5.05
CA VAL A 10 -9.61 35.76 5.44
C VAL A 10 -9.84 34.46 6.22
N ALA A 11 -10.84 34.43 7.11
CA ALA A 11 -11.20 33.22 7.84
C ALA A 11 -11.72 32.10 6.92
N ALA A 12 -12.46 32.44 5.86
CA ALA A 12 -12.96 31.47 4.89
C ALA A 12 -11.85 30.83 4.03
N LEU A 13 -10.79 31.58 3.71
CA LEU A 13 -9.63 31.05 2.96
C LEU A 13 -8.74 30.12 3.79
N ILE A 14 -8.62 30.37 5.10
CA ILE A 14 -7.85 29.50 6.02
C ILE A 14 -8.62 28.19 6.30
N LEU A 15 -9.95 28.24 6.39
CA LEU A 15 -10.78 27.04 6.58
C LEU A 15 -10.79 26.14 5.33
N ALA A 16 -10.67 26.70 4.13
CA ALA A 16 -10.59 25.94 2.88
C ALA A 16 -9.23 25.21 2.71
N ALA A 17 -8.15 25.71 3.31
CA ALA A 17 -6.82 25.08 3.24
C ALA A 17 -6.69 23.85 4.17
N LEU A 18 -7.54 23.73 5.20
CA LEU A 18 -7.55 22.60 6.14
C LEU A 18 -8.31 21.38 5.63
N ALA A 19 -9.08 21.51 4.53
CA ALA A 19 -9.93 20.43 4.00
C ALA A 19 -9.21 19.50 2.99
N ALA A 20 -7.98 19.80 2.58
CA ALA A 20 -7.29 19.05 1.51
C ALA A 20 -6.33 17.96 2.00
N ALA A 21 -6.19 17.75 3.31
CA ALA A 21 -5.17 16.84 3.86
C ALA A 21 -5.66 15.42 4.17
N CYS A 22 -6.76 14.96 3.56
CA CYS A 22 -7.12 13.54 3.57
C CYS A 22 -6.16 12.76 2.65
N HIS A 23 -4.97 12.44 3.15
CA HIS A 23 -3.95 11.64 2.46
C HIS A 23 -4.37 10.16 2.43
N GLY A 24 -5.38 9.83 1.64
CA GLY A 24 -5.73 8.46 1.27
C GLY A 24 -4.72 7.85 0.30
N PRO A 25 -4.79 6.53 0.03
CA PRO A 25 -3.92 5.87 -0.93
C PRO A 25 -4.04 6.53 -2.31
N GLN A 26 -2.91 6.98 -2.85
CA GLN A 26 -2.85 7.64 -4.16
C GLN A 26 -3.33 6.72 -5.26
N SER A 27 -4.01 7.27 -6.27
CA SER A 27 -4.39 6.51 -7.47
C SER A 27 -3.13 6.14 -8.26
N ARG A 28 -3.12 4.92 -8.80
CA ARG A 28 -2.04 4.40 -9.66
C ARG A 28 -2.50 4.12 -11.09
N VAL A 29 -3.79 4.34 -11.36
CA VAL A 29 -4.38 4.20 -12.69
C VAL A 29 -4.88 5.56 -13.15
N LYS A 30 -4.28 6.09 -14.22
CA LYS A 30 -4.65 7.37 -14.84
C LYS A 30 -5.09 7.12 -16.27
N LYS A 31 -6.25 7.66 -16.65
CA LYS A 31 -6.84 7.49 -17.99
C LYS A 31 -6.93 6.02 -18.44
N GLY A 32 -7.21 5.11 -17.49
CA GLY A 32 -7.33 3.68 -17.76
C GLY A 32 -6.00 2.92 -17.87
N GLN A 33 -4.85 3.56 -17.64
CA GLN A 33 -3.53 2.92 -17.71
C GLN A 33 -2.79 3.04 -16.39
N VAL A 34 -1.94 2.05 -16.10
CA VAL A 34 -1.04 2.11 -14.94
C VAL A 34 0.00 3.20 -15.15
N GLU A 35 0.33 3.95 -14.11
CA GLU A 35 1.41 4.92 -14.17
C GLU A 35 2.75 4.25 -14.51
N PRO A 36 3.54 4.78 -15.47
CA PRO A 36 4.81 4.16 -15.86
C PRO A 36 5.84 4.07 -14.75
N VAL A 37 5.77 4.99 -13.79
CA VAL A 37 6.64 5.05 -12.62
C VAL A 37 5.77 5.02 -11.38
N ILE A 38 5.98 4.01 -10.54
CA ILE A 38 5.32 3.87 -9.25
C ILE A 38 6.40 3.94 -8.18
N ASN A 39 6.37 5.02 -7.40
CA ASN A 39 7.25 5.16 -6.25
C ASN A 39 6.63 4.42 -5.05
N GLN A 40 7.30 3.36 -4.61
CA GLN A 40 7.02 2.67 -3.34
C GLN A 40 8.09 3.09 -2.35
N ASP A 41 7.82 4.12 -1.53
CA ASP A 41 8.73 4.55 -0.48
C ASP A 41 8.36 3.87 0.86
N PRO A 42 9.16 2.91 1.36
CA PRO A 42 8.90 2.25 2.63
C PRO A 42 9.23 3.13 3.86
N ASN A 43 9.97 4.23 3.68
CA ASN A 43 10.58 4.99 4.77
C ASN A 43 9.73 6.18 5.24
N GLY A 44 8.77 6.64 4.42
CA GLY A 44 7.98 7.85 4.71
C GLY A 44 6.70 7.66 5.53
N SER A 45 6.29 6.43 5.87
CA SER A 45 4.97 6.18 6.47
C SER A 45 4.99 5.26 7.70
N ASN A 46 3.93 5.35 8.54
CA ASN A 46 3.65 4.43 9.66
C ASN A 46 3.23 3.02 9.20
N TYR A 47 3.21 2.80 7.90
CA TYR A 47 2.78 1.58 7.26
C TYR A 47 3.87 1.04 6.34
N ILE A 48 3.85 -0.26 6.12
CA ILE A 48 4.47 -0.88 4.96
C ILE A 48 3.38 -0.99 3.92
N GLU A 49 3.58 -0.34 2.78
CA GLU A 49 2.69 -0.39 1.64
C GLU A 49 3.37 -1.08 0.48
N SER A 50 2.65 -2.00 -0.16
CA SER A 50 3.11 -2.66 -1.37
C SER A 50 2.06 -2.55 -2.46
N ILE A 51 2.54 -2.54 -3.71
CA ILE A 51 1.68 -2.46 -4.89
C ILE A 51 1.93 -3.67 -5.76
N GLY A 52 0.84 -4.30 -6.18
CA GLY A 52 0.86 -5.38 -7.14
C GLY A 52 0.02 -5.05 -8.36
N ILE A 53 0.48 -5.51 -9.51
CA ILE A 53 -0.20 -5.35 -10.80
C ILE A 53 -0.49 -6.75 -11.34
N GLY A 54 -1.72 -6.97 -11.77
CA GLY A 54 -2.17 -8.22 -12.38
C GLY A 54 -2.73 -7.96 -13.77
N ALA A 55 -2.28 -8.74 -14.74
CA ALA A 55 -2.81 -8.72 -16.09
C ALA A 55 -4.12 -9.49 -16.17
N SER A 56 -4.99 -9.10 -17.10
CA SER A 56 -6.19 -9.85 -17.45
C SER A 56 -5.86 -10.92 -18.50
N ASP A 57 -6.73 -11.94 -18.59
CA ASP A 57 -6.71 -12.89 -19.70
C ASP A 57 -7.81 -12.52 -20.70
N PRO A 58 -7.47 -12.07 -21.93
CA PRO A 58 -8.46 -11.65 -22.91
C PRO A 58 -9.32 -12.80 -23.44
N THR A 59 -8.94 -14.06 -23.20
CA THR A 59 -9.70 -15.24 -23.64
C THR A 59 -10.91 -15.54 -22.75
N LEU A 60 -10.96 -14.99 -21.54
CA LEU A 60 -12.08 -15.18 -20.62
C LEU A 60 -13.32 -14.43 -21.14
N PRO A 61 -14.53 -15.01 -21.06
CA PRO A 61 -15.70 -14.47 -21.76
C PRO A 61 -16.28 -13.20 -21.15
N THR A 62 -16.16 -12.99 -19.83
CA THR A 62 -16.78 -11.85 -19.15
C THR A 62 -15.76 -10.90 -18.53
N ASP A 63 -16.11 -9.61 -18.47
CA ASP A 63 -15.33 -8.61 -17.73
C ASP A 63 -15.14 -9.02 -16.26
N THR A 64 -16.15 -9.62 -15.64
CA THR A 64 -16.08 -10.09 -14.25
C THR A 64 -14.97 -11.13 -14.09
N GLN A 65 -14.91 -12.14 -14.95
CA GLN A 65 -13.85 -13.15 -14.88
C GLN A 65 -12.47 -12.54 -15.12
N ARG A 66 -12.35 -11.66 -16.12
CA ARG A 66 -11.09 -10.95 -16.42
C ARG A 66 -10.59 -10.13 -15.25
N LYS A 67 -11.46 -9.30 -14.67
CA LYS A 67 -11.15 -8.44 -13.53
C LYS A 67 -10.86 -9.25 -12.27
N SER A 68 -11.60 -10.34 -12.02
CA SER A 68 -11.33 -11.22 -10.88
C SER A 68 -9.95 -11.85 -10.99
N LEU A 69 -9.60 -12.43 -12.15
CA LEU A 69 -8.26 -13.00 -12.37
C LEU A 69 -7.16 -11.95 -12.19
N ALA A 70 -7.32 -10.78 -12.81
CA ALA A 70 -6.35 -9.69 -12.70
C ALA A 70 -6.19 -9.22 -11.26
N ARG A 71 -7.30 -9.13 -10.49
CA ARG A 71 -7.26 -8.74 -9.08
C ARG A 71 -6.54 -9.77 -8.22
N ASP A 72 -6.79 -11.05 -8.41
CA ASP A 72 -6.13 -12.12 -7.65
C ASP A 72 -4.62 -12.13 -7.93
N ALA A 73 -4.23 -11.99 -9.20
CA ALA A 73 -2.83 -11.85 -9.59
C ALA A 73 -2.18 -10.59 -8.97
N ALA A 74 -2.88 -9.46 -8.95
CA ALA A 74 -2.41 -8.22 -8.34
C ALA A 74 -2.22 -8.38 -6.81
N ILE A 75 -3.13 -9.08 -6.12
CA ILE A 75 -3.00 -9.35 -4.68
C ILE A 75 -1.75 -10.19 -4.40
N VAL A 76 -1.55 -11.29 -5.14
CA VAL A 76 -0.37 -12.17 -4.96
C VAL A 76 0.92 -11.39 -5.23
N LYS A 77 0.95 -10.57 -6.29
CA LYS A 77 2.11 -9.72 -6.58
C LYS A 77 2.37 -8.72 -5.44
N ALA A 78 1.33 -8.07 -4.92
CA ALA A 78 1.47 -7.13 -3.81
C ALA A 78 1.98 -7.82 -2.54
N GLN A 79 1.51 -9.03 -2.22
CA GLN A 79 2.00 -9.83 -1.09
C GLN A 79 3.48 -10.17 -1.25
N PHE A 80 3.91 -10.55 -2.46
CA PHE A 80 5.32 -10.83 -2.77
C PHE A 80 6.22 -9.60 -2.60
N GLU A 81 5.79 -8.45 -3.11
CA GLU A 81 6.53 -7.19 -2.92
C GLU A 81 6.61 -6.79 -1.44
N MET A 82 5.52 -6.99 -0.69
CA MET A 82 5.50 -6.73 0.76
C MET A 82 6.49 -7.62 1.50
N LEU A 83 6.54 -8.92 1.18
CA LEU A 83 7.51 -9.83 1.76
C LEU A 83 8.95 -9.38 1.46
N SER A 84 9.23 -9.00 0.22
CA SER A 84 10.54 -8.51 -0.20
C SER A 84 10.95 -7.25 0.59
N MET A 85 10.03 -6.30 0.75
CA MET A 85 10.30 -5.10 1.56
C MET A 85 10.55 -5.44 3.03
N ILE A 86 9.70 -6.28 3.63
CA ILE A 86 9.84 -6.70 5.04
C ILE A 86 11.19 -7.40 5.26
N LYS A 87 11.60 -8.30 4.37
CA LYS A 87 12.90 -8.99 4.44
C LYS A 87 14.09 -8.02 4.45
N GLY A 88 13.98 -6.86 3.79
CA GLY A 88 15.01 -5.83 3.75
C GLY A 88 15.03 -4.88 4.95
N VAL A 89 14.00 -4.89 5.81
CA VAL A 89 13.94 -4.01 6.99
C VAL A 89 15.04 -4.38 7.99
N LYS A 90 15.70 -3.36 8.55
CA LYS A 90 16.63 -3.52 9.68
C LYS A 90 15.86 -3.56 11.00
N ILE A 91 16.27 -4.48 11.86
CA ILE A 91 15.72 -4.65 13.20
C ILE A 91 16.81 -4.41 14.24
N THR A 92 16.39 -4.23 15.50
CA THR A 92 17.30 -3.92 16.61
C THR A 92 18.53 -4.83 16.62
N GLY A 93 19.71 -4.21 16.62
CA GLY A 93 21.00 -4.90 16.54
C GLY A 93 21.63 -4.86 15.15
N GLY A 94 21.10 -4.04 14.24
CA GLY A 94 21.67 -3.80 12.90
C GLY A 94 21.54 -4.96 11.92
N VAL A 95 20.80 -6.02 12.25
CA VAL A 95 20.55 -7.17 11.37
C VAL A 95 19.29 -6.96 10.54
N THR A 96 19.20 -7.60 9.37
CA THR A 96 17.98 -7.57 8.54
C THR A 96 16.99 -8.64 8.98
N VAL A 97 15.70 -8.43 8.69
CA VAL A 97 14.67 -9.46 8.92
C VAL A 97 15.03 -10.75 8.18
N SER A 98 15.53 -10.68 6.94
CA SER A 98 15.97 -11.86 6.21
C SER A 98 17.02 -12.68 6.98
N ARG A 99 17.98 -12.01 7.62
CA ARG A 99 19.02 -12.69 8.40
C ARG A 99 18.48 -13.31 9.68
N ALA A 100 17.51 -12.66 10.32
CA ALA A 100 16.84 -13.19 11.50
C ALA A 100 16.01 -14.45 11.19
N MET A 101 15.39 -14.51 10.00
CA MET A 101 14.63 -15.69 9.53
C MET A 101 15.51 -16.93 9.36
N GLU A 102 16.79 -16.78 9.03
CA GLU A 102 17.71 -17.92 8.93
C GLU A 102 17.93 -18.64 10.28
N THR A 103 17.72 -17.92 11.38
CA THR A 103 17.92 -18.45 12.75
C THR A 103 16.63 -18.79 13.48
N ASP A 104 15.48 -18.30 13.00
CA ASP A 104 14.16 -18.55 13.56
C ASP A 104 13.17 -18.92 12.45
N SER A 105 12.97 -20.23 12.24
CA SER A 105 12.01 -20.75 11.25
C SER A 105 10.55 -20.39 11.56
N THR A 106 10.23 -20.07 12.82
CA THR A 106 8.87 -19.65 13.20
C THR A 106 8.60 -18.19 12.84
N LEU A 107 9.66 -17.39 12.66
CA LEU A 107 9.54 -16.00 12.20
C LEU A 107 9.00 -15.92 10.78
N GLU A 108 9.43 -16.83 9.89
CA GLU A 108 8.95 -16.88 8.51
C GLU A 108 7.44 -17.14 8.43
N SER A 109 6.95 -18.15 9.14
CA SER A 109 5.51 -18.46 9.17
C SER A 109 4.68 -17.30 9.73
N ARG A 110 5.17 -16.61 10.78
CA ARG A 110 4.50 -15.43 11.33
C ARG A 110 4.44 -14.28 10.31
N ILE A 111 5.55 -14.02 9.60
CA ILE A 111 5.59 -12.97 8.55
C ILE A 111 4.58 -13.29 7.44
N GLU A 112 4.55 -14.54 6.96
CA GLU A 112 3.60 -14.95 5.93
C GLU A 112 2.14 -14.75 6.39
N GLU A 113 1.81 -15.14 7.62
CA GLU A 113 0.47 -14.95 8.19
C GLU A 113 0.09 -13.45 8.21
N VAL A 114 1.02 -12.60 8.65
CA VAL A 114 0.83 -11.13 8.68
C VAL A 114 0.55 -10.59 7.28
N ILE A 115 1.33 -11.01 6.27
CA ILE A 115 1.20 -10.56 4.88
C ILE A 115 -0.11 -11.03 4.26
N ARG A 116 -0.54 -12.26 4.54
CA ARG A 116 -1.86 -12.77 4.09
C ARG A 116 -3.01 -11.97 4.70
N GLY A 117 -2.83 -11.47 5.93
CA GLY A 117 -3.77 -10.59 6.62
C GLY A 117 -3.60 -9.09 6.35
N ALA A 118 -2.82 -8.70 5.32
CA ALA A 118 -2.65 -7.31 4.93
C ALA A 118 -3.96 -6.68 4.46
N GLU A 119 -4.16 -5.40 4.74
CA GLU A 119 -5.35 -4.68 4.32
C GLU A 119 -5.22 -4.26 2.86
N ILE A 120 -6.23 -4.59 2.04
CA ILE A 120 -6.37 -4.02 0.70
C ILE A 120 -6.96 -2.62 0.84
N VAL A 121 -6.10 -1.60 0.75
CA VAL A 121 -6.52 -0.19 0.88
C VAL A 121 -6.97 0.41 -0.46
N LYS A 122 -6.62 -0.23 -1.57
CA LYS A 122 -7.00 0.22 -2.91
C LYS A 122 -7.03 -0.91 -3.93
N THR A 123 -8.02 -0.88 -4.82
CA THR A 123 -8.12 -1.75 -6.00
C THR A 123 -8.59 -0.89 -7.16
N GLU A 124 -7.81 -0.86 -8.24
CA GLU A 124 -8.07 -0.04 -9.43
C GLU A 124 -7.98 -0.90 -10.68
N PHE A 125 -8.97 -0.80 -11.57
CA PHE A 125 -8.97 -1.51 -12.83
C PHE A 125 -8.55 -0.58 -13.98
N THR A 126 -7.75 -1.12 -14.90
CA THR A 126 -7.37 -0.46 -16.15
C THR A 126 -8.43 -0.69 -17.23
N SER A 127 -8.35 0.05 -18.34
CA SER A 127 -9.31 -0.06 -19.46
C SER A 127 -9.25 -1.40 -20.18
N ASP A 128 -8.14 -2.11 -20.07
CA ASP A 128 -7.91 -3.46 -20.61
C ASP A 128 -8.19 -4.57 -19.58
N ASN A 129 -8.95 -4.26 -18.52
CA ASN A 129 -9.33 -5.17 -17.43
C ASN A 129 -8.18 -5.67 -16.54
N GLY A 130 -6.97 -5.14 -16.70
CA GLY A 130 -5.90 -5.30 -15.70
C GLY A 130 -6.26 -4.67 -14.36
N CYS A 131 -5.48 -4.97 -13.32
CA CYS A 131 -5.76 -4.54 -11.97
C CYS A 131 -4.49 -4.09 -11.24
N VAL A 132 -4.62 -3.03 -10.44
CA VAL A 132 -3.61 -2.57 -9.49
C VAL A 132 -4.19 -2.65 -8.08
N VAL A 133 -3.48 -3.33 -7.19
CA VAL A 133 -3.85 -3.48 -5.77
C VAL A 133 -2.78 -2.87 -4.90
N THR A 134 -3.20 -2.08 -3.91
CA THR A 134 -2.32 -1.59 -2.85
C THR A 134 -2.66 -2.29 -1.55
N LEU A 135 -1.67 -2.96 -0.96
CA LEU A 135 -1.74 -3.56 0.37
C LEU A 135 -1.06 -2.65 1.38
N ARG A 136 -1.56 -2.67 2.62
CA ARG A 136 -1.02 -1.89 3.72
C ARG A 136 -1.00 -2.70 5.01
N ILE A 137 0.10 -2.60 5.76
CA ILE A 137 0.21 -3.12 7.13
C ILE A 137 0.79 -2.03 8.03
N PRO A 138 0.19 -1.74 9.20
CA PRO A 138 0.81 -0.84 10.17
C PRO A 138 2.13 -1.41 10.69
N LYS A 139 3.22 -0.63 10.67
CA LYS A 139 4.54 -1.06 11.18
C LYS A 139 4.45 -1.61 12.61
N LYS A 140 3.71 -0.92 13.49
CA LYS A 140 3.47 -1.36 14.87
C LYS A 140 2.79 -2.74 14.98
N ARG A 141 1.88 -3.07 14.05
CA ARG A 141 1.23 -4.40 14.03
C ARG A 141 2.26 -5.46 13.65
N LEU A 142 3.08 -5.17 12.65
CA LEU A 142 4.12 -6.07 12.19
C LEU A 142 5.19 -6.30 13.27
N GLU A 143 5.68 -5.25 13.93
CA GLU A 143 6.58 -5.33 15.09
C GLU A 143 6.01 -6.23 16.19
N LYS A 144 4.74 -6.00 16.58
CA LYS A 144 4.05 -6.79 17.61
C LYS A 144 3.95 -8.27 17.23
N MET A 145 3.65 -8.58 15.97
CA MET A 145 3.48 -9.96 15.51
C MET A 145 4.83 -10.68 15.29
N MET A 146 5.87 -9.94 14.94
CA MET A 146 7.23 -10.48 14.76
C MET A 146 8.01 -10.56 16.07
N GLY A 147 7.61 -9.82 17.11
CA GLY A 147 8.38 -9.70 18.36
C GLY A 147 9.68 -8.91 18.20
N VAL A 148 9.76 -8.05 17.19
CA VAL A 148 10.94 -7.22 16.89
C VAL A 148 10.58 -5.74 16.87
N LYS A 149 11.56 -4.87 17.09
CA LYS A 149 11.43 -3.43 16.83
C LYS A 149 12.22 -3.06 15.60
N PHE A 150 11.61 -2.26 14.75
CA PHE A 150 12.28 -1.69 13.58
C PHE A 150 13.18 -0.54 14.01
N GLU A 151 14.28 -0.35 13.29
CA GLU A 151 15.20 0.77 13.46
C GLU A 151 14.73 2.04 12.75
#